data_AF-A0A967JHH9-F1
#
_entry.id   AF-A0A967JHH9-F1
#
_cell.length_a   1.000
_cell.length_b   1.000
_cell.length_c   1.000
_cell.angle_alpha   90.00
_cell.angle_beta   90.00
_cell.angle_gamma   90.00
#
_symmetry.space_group_name_H-M   'P 1'
#
loop_
_entity.id
_entity.type
_entity.pdbx_description
1 polymer ?
#
loop_
_entity_poly.entity_id
_entity_poly.type
_entity_poly.pdbx_seq_one_letter_code
_entity_poly.pdbx_strand_id
1 'polypeptide(L)' 'AALAKDLKTRGWSFVGPTTVYAFMQAMGLVNDHIPGCRAGEECARERAARGPV' A
#
# COMPACT_ATOMS: atom_id res chain seq x y z
N ALA A 1 2.21 2.46 -11.19
CA ALA A 1 2.98 1.64 -12.16
C ALA A 1 4.50 1.67 -11.93
N ALA A 2 5.08 2.74 -11.36
CA ALA A 2 6.54 2.85 -11.19
C ALA A 2 7.17 1.71 -10.37
N LEU A 3 6.59 1.36 -9.20
CA LEU A 3 7.12 0.26 -8.36
C LEU A 3 7.10 -1.10 -9.08
N ALA A 4 6.01 -1.43 -9.76
CA ALA A 4 5.92 -2.67 -10.55
C ALA A 4 6.99 -2.75 -11.64
N LYS A 5 7.30 -1.63 -12.31
CA LYS A 5 8.38 -1.57 -13.30
C LYS A 5 9.75 -1.77 -12.65
N ASP A 6 10.03 -1.09 -11.53
CA ASP A 6 11.30 -1.20 -10.82
C ASP A 6 11.55 -2.65 -10.33
N LEU A 7 10.54 -3.28 -9.73
CA LEU A 7 10.62 -4.67 -9.28
C LEU A 7 10.89 -5.64 -10.44
N LYS A 8 10.24 -5.44 -11.60
CA LYS A 8 10.54 -6.23 -12.81
C LYS A 8 11.98 -6.04 -13.27
N THR A 9 12.49 -4.80 -13.27
CA THR A 9 13.90 -4.52 -13.63
C THR A 9 14.88 -5.18 -12.66
N ARG A 10 14.51 -5.34 -11.39
CA ARG A 10 15.28 -6.09 -10.39
C ARG A 10 15.12 -7.62 -10.48
N GLY A 11 14.44 -8.13 -11.51
CA GLY A 11 14.30 -9.57 -11.78
C GLY A 11 13.12 -10.25 -11.08
N TRP A 12 12.17 -9.50 -10.51
CA TRP A 12 11.01 -10.08 -9.86
C TRP A 12 9.96 -10.53 -10.89
N SER A 13 9.36 -11.69 -10.65
CA SER A 13 8.27 -12.26 -11.46
C SER A 13 6.91 -12.03 -10.79
N PHE A 14 5.82 -12.04 -11.59
CA PHE A 14 4.43 -11.85 -11.12
C PHE A 14 4.11 -10.51 -10.43
N VAL A 15 5.00 -9.52 -10.53
CA VAL A 15 4.82 -8.18 -9.96
C VAL A 15 4.14 -7.21 -10.94
N GLY A 16 2.98 -7.60 -11.47
CA GLY A 16 2.16 -6.71 -12.30
C GLY A 16 1.62 -5.49 -11.53
N PRO A 17 1.21 -4.39 -12.19
CA PRO A 17 0.73 -3.18 -11.52
C PRO A 17 -0.40 -3.43 -10.51
N THR A 18 -1.38 -4.27 -10.85
CA THR A 18 -2.49 -4.63 -9.96
C THR A 18 -1.99 -5.41 -8.74
N THR A 19 -1.15 -6.42 -8.95
CA THR A 19 -0.56 -7.22 -7.85
C THR A 19 0.23 -6.34 -6.89
N VAL A 20 1.02 -5.41 -7.43
CA VAL A 20 1.84 -4.50 -6.62
C VAL A 20 0.97 -3.49 -5.87
N TYR A 21 -0.11 -2.99 -6.47
CA TYR A 21 -1.04 -2.12 -5.75
C TYR A 21 -1.75 -2.87 -4.61
N ALA A 22 -2.22 -4.09 -4.84
CA ALA A 22 -2.80 -4.93 -3.80
C ALA A 22 -1.79 -5.22 -2.67
N PHE A 23 -0.54 -5.48 -3.00
CA PHE A 23 0.55 -5.60 -2.01
C PHE A 23 0.71 -4.32 -1.19
N MET A 24 0.68 -3.15 -1.84
CA MET A 24 0.79 -1.86 -1.14
C MET A 24 -0.37 -1.62 -0.17
N GLN A 25 -1.59 -2.03 -0.53
CA GLN A 25 -2.75 -2.00 0.37
C GLN A 25 -2.54 -2.95 1.57
N ALA A 26 -2.14 -4.20 1.31
CA ALA A 26 -1.96 -5.23 2.35
C ALA A 26 -0.85 -4.88 3.35
N MET A 27 0.23 -4.23 2.90
CA MET A 27 1.36 -3.84 3.74
C MET A 27 1.16 -2.47 4.43
N GLY A 28 0.02 -1.81 4.23
CA GLY A 28 -0.27 -0.49 4.81
C GLY A 28 0.52 0.68 4.21
N LEU A 29 1.16 0.47 3.03
CA LEU A 29 1.79 1.54 2.26
C LEU A 29 0.74 2.52 1.71
N VAL A 30 -0.47 2.02 1.45
CA VAL A 30 -1.65 2.79 1.09
C VAL A 30 -2.77 2.41 2.06
N ASN A 31 -3.42 3.41 2.67
CA ASN A 31 -4.65 3.21 3.43
C ASN A 31 -5.84 3.54 2.53
N ASP A 32 -6.35 2.54 1.82
CA ASP A 32 -7.44 2.66 0.83
C ASP A 32 -8.70 1.90 1.28
N HIS A 33 -8.94 1.88 2.59
CA HIS A 33 -10.16 1.30 3.14
C HIS A 33 -11.39 2.08 2.67
N ILE A 34 -12.49 1.38 2.44
CA ILE A 34 -13.78 2.00 2.07
C ILE A 34 -14.27 2.98 3.16
N PRO A 35 -15.08 4.00 2.80
CA PRO A 35 -15.64 4.92 3.78
C PRO A 35 -16.44 4.20 4.87
N GLY A 36 -16.23 4.59 6.13
CA GLY A 36 -16.88 3.98 7.30
C GLY A 36 -16.28 2.62 7.74
N CYS A 37 -15.18 2.17 7.12
CA CYS A 37 -14.48 0.99 7.60
C CYS A 37 -13.76 1.29 8.92
N ARG A 38 -14.14 0.60 10.00
CA ARG A 38 -13.53 0.72 11.33
C ARG A 38 -11.99 0.60 11.30
N ALA A 39 -11.47 -0.35 10.53
CA ALA A 39 -10.03 -0.55 10.41
C ALA A 39 -9.35 0.63 9.70
N GLY A 40 -10.02 1.24 8.71
CA GLY A 40 -9.51 2.42 8.01
C GLY A 40 -9.33 3.62 8.94
N GLU A 41 -10.29 3.84 9.85
CA GLU A 41 -10.24 4.89 10.88
C GLU A 41 -9.08 4.68 11.86
N GLU A 42 -8.90 3.44 12.31
CA GLU A 42 -7.79 3.05 13.19
C GLU A 42 -6.43 3.24 12.52
N CYS A 43 -6.25 2.73 11.30
CA CYS A 43 -5.02 2.92 10.53
C CYS A 43 -4.73 4.42 10.28
N ALA A 44 -5.75 5.24 10.02
CA ALA A 44 -5.56 6.68 9.85
C ALA A 44 -5.07 7.36 11.15
N ARG A 45 -5.64 6.99 12.30
CA ARG A 45 -5.23 7.47 13.62
C ARG A 45 -3.78 7.10 13.93
N GLU A 46 -3.40 5.85 13.70
CA GLU A 46 -2.02 5.39 13.95
C GLU A 46 -1.00 6.12 13.07
N ARG A 47 -1.32 6.31 11.78
CA ARG A 47 -0.45 7.05 10.85
C ARG A 47 -0.29 8.51 11.27
N ALA A 48 -1.35 9.16 11.75
CA ALA A 48 -1.28 10.51 12.29
C ALA A 48 -0.42 10.59 13.56
N ALA A 49 -0.53 9.58 14.45
CA ALA A 49 0.23 9.53 15.70
C ALA A 49 1.73 9.29 15.49
N ARG A 50 2.12 8.57 14.43
CA ARG A 50 3.52 8.27 14.10
C ARG A 50 4.31 9.52 13.64
N GLY A 51 3.62 10.60 13.24
CA GLY A 51 4.25 11.80 12.70
C GLY A 51 4.77 11.62 11.27
N PRO A 52 5.23 12.69 10.61
CA PRO A 52 5.87 12.59 9.30
C PRO A 52 7.16 11.77 9.39
N VAL A 53 7.39 10.93 8.38
CA VAL A 53 8.68 10.26 8.14
C VAL A 53 9.65 11.26 7.53
#